data_AF-A0A3Q7HNW7-F1
#
_entry.id   AF-A0A3Q7HNW7-F1
#
_cell.length_a   1.000
_cell.length_b   1.000
_cell.length_c   1.000
_cell.angle_alpha   90.00
_cell.angle_beta   90.00
_cell.angle_gamma   90.00
#
_symmetry.space_group_name_H-M   'P 1'
#
loop_
_entity.id
_entity.type
_entity.pdbx_description
1 polymer ?
#
loop_
_entity_poly.entity_id
_entity_poly.type
_entity_poly.pdbx_seq_one_letter_code
_entity_poly.pdbx_strand_id
1 'polypeptide(L)'
;MANETCQPIENNCGCSSVTRETLIDLRLDIEEVDTVPTTVESFTKNKKIEFSCERCKTQGPFEKKLLVNHPPDVAVLHLKRFKNNGLIVKKMEKHRHASLYSMMLLRNFLFSEEIKYNLHVVIVLSGLPISSGHYHNFIHCASNKWYKFDDEKVDYVQEYLVLAEQT
;
A
#
# COMPACT_ATOMS: atom_id res chain seq x y z
N MET A 1 -5.62 -11.16 8.44
CA MET A 1 -7.07 -10.96 8.15
C MET A 1 -7.41 -9.50 8.39
N ALA A 2 -8.22 -8.90 7.52
CA ALA A 2 -8.76 -7.57 7.70
C ALA A 2 -10.28 -7.55 7.48
N ASN A 3 -10.93 -6.56 8.10
CA ASN A 3 -12.34 -6.28 7.90
C ASN A 3 -12.46 -4.96 7.16
N GLU A 4 -13.23 -4.96 6.08
CA GLU A 4 -13.74 -3.73 5.49
C GLU A 4 -15.12 -3.46 6.06
N THR A 5 -15.31 -2.30 6.67
CA THR A 5 -16.59 -1.87 7.23
C THR A 5 -17.18 -0.75 6.41
N CYS A 6 -18.49 -0.80 6.15
CA CYS A 6 -19.23 0.27 5.47
C CYS A 6 -20.49 0.60 6.28
N GLN A 7 -20.70 1.89 6.58
CA GLN A 7 -21.87 2.35 7.34
C GLN A 7 -22.36 3.73 6.85
N PRO A 8 -23.67 4.06 6.95
CA PRO A 8 -24.20 5.33 6.46
C PRO A 8 -23.81 6.47 7.40
N ILE A 9 -23.52 7.65 6.87
CA ILE A 9 -23.14 8.82 7.69
C ILE A 9 -24.37 9.56 8.20
N GLU A 10 -25.37 9.77 7.34
CA GLU A 10 -26.52 10.64 7.63
C GLU A 10 -27.84 9.87 7.74
N ASN A 11 -27.93 8.72 7.05
CA ASN A 11 -29.17 7.95 6.98
C ASN A 11 -29.22 6.91 8.10
N ASN A 12 -30.16 7.07 9.04
CA ASN A 12 -30.33 6.21 10.21
C ASN A 12 -30.97 4.83 9.89
N CYS A 13 -30.78 4.32 8.67
CA CYS A 13 -31.35 3.05 8.20
C CYS A 13 -30.74 1.80 8.86
N GLY A 14 -29.69 1.99 9.69
CA GLY A 14 -28.99 0.92 10.41
C GLY A 14 -28.27 -0.09 9.51
N CYS A 15 -28.07 0.24 8.22
CA CYS A 15 -27.48 -0.67 7.25
C CYS A 15 -25.95 -0.58 7.31
N SER A 16 -25.32 -1.53 7.98
CA SER A 16 -23.88 -1.71 7.95
C SER A 16 -23.51 -3.02 7.26
N SER A 17 -22.33 -3.04 6.63
CA SER A 17 -21.73 -4.25 6.12
C SER A 17 -20.32 -4.41 6.67
N VAL A 18 -19.93 -5.67 6.86
CA VAL A 18 -18.56 -6.05 7.22
C VAL A 18 -18.13 -7.16 6.28
N THR A 19 -17.15 -6.87 5.43
CA THR A 19 -16.54 -7.85 4.52
C THR A 19 -15.23 -8.30 5.14
N ARG A 20 -15.04 -9.61 5.26
CA ARG A 20 -13.79 -10.18 5.77
C ARG A 20 -12.91 -10.58 4.60
N GLU A 21 -11.67 -10.08 4.60
CA GLU A 21 -10.72 -10.35 3.52
C GLU A 21 -9.38 -10.85 4.09
N THR A 22 -8.79 -11.78 3.33
CA THR A 22 -7.40 -12.17 3.53
C THR A 22 -6.53 -11.20 2.74
N LEU A 23 -5.79 -10.35 3.44
CA LEU A 23 -4.82 -9.45 2.81
C LEU A 23 -3.56 -10.24 2.47
N ILE A 24 -3.30 -10.38 1.17
CA ILE A 24 -2.04 -10.92 0.64
C ILE A 24 -1.04 -9.77 0.48
N ASP A 25 -1.49 -8.66 -0.10
CA ASP A 25 -0.75 -7.43 -0.30
C ASP A 25 -1.62 -6.19 0.00
N LEU A 26 -1.00 -5.11 0.46
CA LEU A 26 -1.63 -3.80 0.59
C LEU A 26 -1.34 -2.99 -0.68
N ARG A 27 -2.38 -2.73 -1.48
CA ARG A 27 -2.25 -1.98 -2.73
C ARG A 27 -2.49 -0.50 -2.49
N LEU A 28 -1.39 0.25 -2.43
CA LEU A 28 -1.35 1.63 -2.01
C LEU A 28 -1.42 2.56 -3.22
N ASP A 29 -2.41 3.46 -3.22
CA ASP A 29 -2.49 4.58 -4.15
C ASP A 29 -1.55 5.69 -3.67
N ILE A 30 -0.54 6.04 -4.47
CA ILE A 30 0.53 6.98 -4.06
C ILE A 30 0.39 8.37 -4.70
N GLU A 31 -0.79 8.69 -5.24
CA GLU A 31 -1.01 9.95 -5.98
C GLU A 31 -1.06 11.19 -5.11
N GLU A 32 -1.60 11.06 -3.89
CA GLU A 32 -1.92 12.18 -3.01
C GLU A 32 -0.97 12.25 -1.81
N VAL A 33 0.09 11.44 -1.81
CA VAL A 33 0.88 11.19 -0.61
C VAL A 33 2.38 11.14 -0.90
N ASP A 34 3.16 11.80 -0.04
CA ASP A 34 4.60 12.00 -0.24
C ASP A 34 5.44 10.78 0.20
N THR A 35 4.96 9.96 1.15
CA THR A 35 5.76 8.85 1.73
C THR A 35 4.96 7.54 1.87
N VAL A 36 5.64 6.39 1.84
CA VAL A 36 4.97 5.08 2.03
C VAL A 36 4.27 4.96 3.40
N PRO A 37 4.88 5.35 4.54
CA PRO A 37 4.21 5.26 5.84
C PRO A 37 2.91 6.07 5.90
N THR A 38 2.92 7.31 5.39
CA THR A 38 1.72 8.15 5.35
C THR A 38 0.66 7.59 4.40
N THR A 39 1.07 6.87 3.35
CA THR A 39 0.14 6.19 2.45
C THR A 39 -0.55 5.03 3.13
N VAL A 40 0.15 4.24 3.95
CA VAL A 40 -0.44 3.16 4.74
C VAL A 40 -1.40 3.70 5.80
N GLU A 41 -1.06 4.79 6.46
CA GLU A 41 -1.98 5.48 7.37
C GLU A 41 -3.24 5.93 6.62
N SER A 42 -3.10 6.60 5.46
CA SER A 42 -4.22 7.04 4.62
C SER A 42 -5.08 5.86 4.14
N PHE A 43 -4.47 4.72 3.84
CA PHE A 43 -5.16 3.51 3.40
C PHE A 43 -6.12 2.95 4.46
N THR A 44 -5.81 3.14 5.75
CA THR A 44 -6.62 2.67 6.88
C THR A 44 -7.55 3.74 7.48
N LYS A 45 -7.47 4.99 6.97
CA LYS A 45 -8.38 6.08 7.36
C LYS A 45 -9.79 5.84 6.82
N ASN A 46 -10.74 6.46 7.51
CA ASN A 46 -12.13 6.48 7.09
C ASN A 46 -12.27 7.25 5.78
N LYS A 47 -12.93 6.65 4.79
CA LYS A 47 -13.20 7.25 3.48
C LYS A 47 -14.69 7.46 3.32
N LYS A 48 -15.08 8.65 2.86
CA LYS A 48 -16.46 8.93 2.47
C LYS A 48 -16.67 8.44 1.04
N ILE A 49 -17.72 7.66 0.83
CA ILE A 49 -18.13 7.17 -0.49
C ILE A 49 -19.62 7.44 -0.71
N GLU A 50 -20.02 7.64 -1.96
CA GLU A 50 -21.43 7.62 -2.35
C GLU A 50 -21.84 6.18 -2.64
N PHE A 51 -22.88 5.69 -1.98
CA PHE A 51 -23.36 4.32 -2.15
C PHE A 51 -24.89 4.25 -2.10
N SER A 52 -25.47 3.31 -2.83
CA SER A 52 -26.91 3.06 -2.82
C SER A 52 -27.23 1.93 -1.85
N CYS A 53 -27.97 2.23 -0.80
CA CYS A 53 -28.31 1.23 0.21
C CYS A 53 -29.25 0.16 -0.36
N GLU A 54 -28.85 -1.10 -0.29
CA GLU A 54 -29.68 -2.20 -0.80
C GLU A 54 -31.01 -2.37 -0.03
N ARG A 55 -31.05 -2.00 1.25
CA ARG A 55 -32.27 -2.14 2.08
C ARG A 55 -33.25 -0.99 1.87
N CYS A 56 -32.81 0.25 2.05
CA CYS A 56 -33.71 1.42 1.95
C CYS A 56 -33.78 2.04 0.56
N LYS A 57 -32.97 1.55 -0.41
CA LYS A 57 -32.94 1.99 -1.81
C LYS A 57 -32.63 3.48 -2.01
N THR A 58 -32.13 4.15 -0.98
CA THR A 58 -31.69 5.54 -1.05
C THR A 58 -30.18 5.59 -1.28
N GLN A 59 -29.76 6.50 -2.16
CA GLN A 59 -28.36 6.85 -2.32
C GLN A 59 -27.96 7.92 -1.30
N GLY A 60 -26.73 7.86 -0.81
CA GLY A 60 -26.15 8.92 0.00
C GLY A 60 -24.74 8.59 0.48
N PRO A 61 -24.21 9.39 1.41
CA PRO A 61 -22.85 9.25 1.90
C PRO A 61 -22.71 8.10 2.91
N PHE A 62 -21.72 7.25 2.67
CA PHE A 62 -21.28 6.16 3.53
C PHE A 62 -19.83 6.37 3.95
N GLU A 63 -19.49 5.86 5.12
CA GLU A 63 -18.13 5.77 5.62
C GLU A 63 -17.63 4.34 5.41
N LYS A 64 -16.57 4.19 4.62
CA LYS A 64 -15.86 2.95 4.36
C LYS A 64 -14.50 2.98 5.07
N LYS A 65 -14.14 1.90 5.76
CA LYS A 65 -12.88 1.79 6.49
C LYS A 65 -12.31 0.38 6.38
N LEU A 66 -11.00 0.28 6.21
CA LEU A 66 -10.26 -0.97 6.34
C LEU A 66 -9.67 -1.09 7.76
N LEU A 67 -9.91 -2.22 8.39
CA LEU A 67 -9.44 -2.55 9.73
C LEU A 67 -8.57 -3.80 9.69
N VAL A 68 -7.29 -3.66 10.03
CA VAL A 68 -6.39 -4.80 10.11
C VAL A 68 -6.54 -5.47 11.48
N ASN A 69 -7.19 -6.64 11.50
CA ASN A 69 -7.44 -7.39 12.74
C ASN A 69 -6.21 -8.18 13.18
N HIS A 70 -5.58 -8.83 12.21
CA HIS A 70 -4.38 -9.64 12.40
C HIS A 70 -3.38 -9.25 11.34
N PRO A 71 -2.43 -8.37 11.67
CA PRO A 71 -1.31 -8.03 10.80
C PRO A 71 -0.47 -9.28 10.51
N PRO A 72 0.03 -9.46 9.27
CA PRO A 72 0.85 -10.61 8.92
C PRO A 72 2.28 -10.46 9.43
N ASP A 73 3.01 -11.56 9.64
CA ASP A 73 4.43 -11.49 10.00
C ASP A 73 5.27 -10.81 8.91
N VAL A 74 4.87 -11.00 7.65
CA VAL A 74 5.44 -10.35 6.47
C VAL A 74 4.37 -9.53 5.78
N ALA A 75 4.55 -8.20 5.77
CA ALA A 75 3.66 -7.28 5.05
C ALA A 75 4.23 -6.97 3.65
N VAL A 76 3.43 -7.24 2.61
CA VAL A 76 3.76 -6.88 1.24
C VAL A 76 3.02 -5.59 0.87
N LEU A 77 3.77 -4.56 0.46
CA LEU A 77 3.22 -3.29 0.02
C LEU A 77 3.40 -3.15 -1.50
N HIS A 78 2.30 -3.03 -2.21
CA HIS A 78 2.30 -2.82 -3.65
C HIS A 78 1.90 -1.37 -3.95
N LEU A 79 2.85 -0.58 -4.44
CA LEU A 79 2.59 0.80 -4.83
C LEU A 79 2.00 0.85 -6.24
N LYS A 80 0.78 1.37 -6.37
CA LYS A 80 0.09 1.50 -7.67
C LYS A 80 0.68 2.67 -8.45
N ARG A 81 1.71 2.39 -9.25
CA ARG A 81 2.49 3.38 -10.00
C ARG A 81 2.07 3.56 -11.45
N PHE A 82 1.05 2.83 -11.90
CA PHE A 82 0.61 2.83 -13.28
C PHE A 82 -0.81 3.35 -13.38
N LYS A 83 -1.01 4.32 -14.28
CA LYS A 83 -2.34 4.78 -14.67
C LYS A 83 -2.62 4.32 -16.08
N ASN A 84 -3.80 3.76 -16.28
CA ASN A 84 -4.34 3.46 -17.59
C ASN A 84 -5.55 4.38 -17.82
N ASN A 85 -5.49 5.23 -18.86
CA ASN A 85 -6.61 6.09 -19.25
C ASN A 85 -7.45 5.48 -20.40
N GLY A 86 -7.30 4.17 -20.66
CA GLY A 86 -7.96 3.43 -21.73
C GLY A 86 -7.21 3.45 -23.06
N LEU A 87 -6.23 4.36 -23.24
CA LEU A 87 -5.45 4.50 -24.47
C LEU A 87 -3.95 4.31 -24.24
N ILE A 88 -3.44 4.80 -23.10
CA ILE A 88 -2.02 4.79 -22.77
C ILE A 88 -1.86 4.39 -21.31
N VAL A 89 -0.91 3.49 -21.05
CA VAL A 89 -0.43 3.21 -19.70
C VAL A 89 0.77 4.11 -19.40
N LYS A 90 0.62 5.02 -18.45
CA LYS A 90 1.70 5.92 -18.01
C LYS A 90 2.22 5.48 -16.64
N LYS A 91 3.54 5.30 -16.53
CA LYS A 91 4.23 5.19 -15.23
C LYS A 91 4.25 6.57 -14.57
N MET A 92 3.83 6.66 -13.32
CA MET A 92 3.90 7.89 -12.53
C MET A 92 5.36 8.34 -12.40
N GLU A 93 5.60 9.64 -12.60
CA GLU A 93 6.95 10.18 -12.62
C GLU A 93 7.62 10.17 -11.25
N LYS A 94 8.92 9.87 -11.32
CA LYS A 94 9.88 9.69 -10.22
C LYS A 94 9.85 10.79 -9.15
N HIS A 95 9.70 12.05 -9.55
CA HIS A 95 10.06 13.19 -8.69
C HIS A 95 9.05 13.61 -7.60
N ARG A 96 7.93 12.92 -7.41
CA ARG A 96 6.88 13.42 -6.50
C ARG A 96 6.39 12.47 -5.42
N HIS A 97 6.63 11.16 -5.47
CA HIS A 97 5.85 10.25 -4.61
C HIS A 97 6.63 9.06 -4.03
N ALA A 98 6.48 8.89 -2.71
CA ALA A 98 6.74 7.72 -1.90
C ALA A 98 8.21 7.40 -1.59
N SER A 99 8.89 8.28 -0.83
CA SER A 99 10.15 7.92 -0.17
C SER A 99 9.95 6.68 0.71
N LEU A 100 10.89 5.72 0.61
CA LEU A 100 10.92 4.54 1.45
C LEU A 100 11.51 4.88 2.82
N TYR A 101 11.03 4.19 3.84
CA TYR A 101 11.59 4.23 5.18
C TYR A 101 12.01 2.82 5.56
N SER A 102 13.12 2.71 6.29
CA SER A 102 13.58 1.43 6.83
C SER A 102 12.60 0.83 7.84
N MET A 103 11.66 1.62 8.33
CA MET A 103 10.66 1.23 9.32
C MET A 103 9.28 1.78 8.97
N MET A 104 8.25 0.99 9.21
CA MET A 104 6.85 1.38 9.11
C MET A 104 6.05 0.90 10.33
N LEU A 105 5.02 1.65 10.70
CA LEU A 105 4.05 1.25 11.72
C LEU A 105 2.73 0.84 11.05
N LEU A 106 2.16 -0.29 11.49
CA LEU A 106 0.82 -0.71 11.13
C LEU A 106 0.01 -0.90 12.41
N ARG A 107 -1.13 -0.23 12.51
CA ARG A 107 -2.00 -0.31 13.68
C ARG A 107 -2.89 -1.54 13.61
N ASN A 108 -2.83 -2.37 14.65
CA ASN A 108 -3.78 -3.45 14.87
C ASN A 108 -5.08 -2.87 15.43
N PHE A 109 -6.20 -3.14 14.77
CA PHE A 109 -7.50 -2.64 15.22
C PHE A 109 -8.00 -3.33 16.51
N LEU A 110 -7.79 -4.64 16.65
CA LEU A 110 -8.34 -5.40 17.78
C LEU A 110 -7.69 -5.03 19.11
N PHE A 111 -6.37 -4.82 19.09
CA PHE A 111 -5.59 -4.57 20.31
C PHE A 111 -5.18 -3.11 20.48
N SER A 112 -5.48 -2.24 19.51
CA SER A 112 -5.00 -0.85 19.47
C SER A 112 -3.48 -0.70 19.59
N GLU A 113 -2.75 -1.76 19.29
CA GLU A 113 -1.30 -1.85 19.31
C GLU A 113 -0.70 -1.42 17.97
N GLU A 114 0.48 -0.82 18.02
CA GLU A 114 1.26 -0.48 16.84
C GLU A 114 2.30 -1.56 16.58
N ILE A 115 2.22 -2.20 15.41
CA ILE A 115 3.17 -3.20 14.98
C ILE A 115 4.21 -2.54 14.10
N LYS A 116 5.47 -2.74 14.47
CA LYS A 116 6.62 -2.21 13.76
C LYS A 116 7.12 -3.24 12.75
N TYR A 117 7.20 -2.82 11.49
CA TYR A 117 7.82 -3.55 10.40
C TYR A 117 9.13 -2.90 10.02
N ASN A 118 10.13 -3.72 9.73
CA ASN A 118 11.39 -3.26 9.14
C ASN A 118 11.39 -3.66 7.65
N LEU A 119 11.85 -2.74 6.80
CA LEU A 119 11.98 -2.98 5.37
C LEU A 119 13.08 -4.01 5.12
N HIS A 120 12.73 -5.11 4.44
CA HIS A 120 13.66 -6.21 4.18
C HIS A 120 13.94 -6.42 2.70
N VAL A 121 12.95 -6.18 1.85
CA VAL A 121 13.05 -6.36 0.39
C VAL A 121 12.38 -5.19 -0.31
N VAL A 122 13.03 -4.70 -1.37
CA VAL A 122 12.47 -3.70 -2.28
C VAL A 122 12.57 -4.26 -3.70
N ILE A 123 11.43 -4.36 -4.40
CA ILE A 123 11.39 -4.79 -5.80
C ILE A 123 11.15 -3.55 -6.66
N VAL A 124 12.02 -3.32 -7.64
CA VAL A 124 12.01 -2.12 -8.48
C VAL A 124 11.80 -2.52 -9.94
N LEU A 125 10.85 -1.85 -10.61
CA LEU A 125 10.73 -1.89 -12.06
C LEU A 125 11.41 -0.68 -12.67
N SER A 126 12.54 -0.90 -13.35
CA SER A 126 13.31 0.12 -14.05
C SER A 126 12.98 0.13 -15.56
N GLY A 127 13.23 1.27 -16.22
CA GLY A 127 13.02 1.41 -17.66
C GLY A 127 11.58 1.75 -18.11
N LEU A 128 11.49 2.17 -19.37
CA LEU A 128 10.25 2.37 -20.13
C LEU A 128 10.49 1.87 -21.56
N PRO A 129 9.45 1.39 -22.28
CA PRO A 129 8.06 1.22 -21.84
C PRO A 129 7.88 0.07 -20.83
N ILE A 130 6.73 0.03 -20.15
CA ILE A 130 6.40 -1.01 -19.15
C ILE A 130 6.49 -2.41 -19.75
N SER A 131 6.14 -2.55 -21.05
CA SER A 131 6.22 -3.81 -21.79
C SER A 131 7.64 -4.38 -21.94
N SER A 132 8.67 -3.57 -21.66
CA SER A 132 10.07 -3.96 -21.72
C SER A 132 10.85 -3.42 -20.51
N GLY A 133 10.17 -3.24 -19.38
CA GLY A 133 10.82 -2.84 -18.13
C GLY A 133 11.70 -3.97 -17.58
N HIS A 134 12.65 -3.59 -16.73
CA HIS A 134 13.60 -4.51 -16.10
C HIS A 134 13.41 -4.55 -14.59
N TYR A 135 13.22 -5.75 -14.04
CA TYR A 135 13.06 -5.92 -12.60
C TYR A 135 14.40 -6.23 -11.94
N HIS A 136 14.69 -5.51 -10.87
CA HIS A 136 15.77 -5.86 -9.94
C HIS A 136 15.27 -5.68 -8.51
N ASN A 137 16.02 -6.17 -7.54
CA ASN A 137 15.61 -6.10 -6.14
C ASN A 137 16.77 -5.75 -5.21
N PHE A 138 16.42 -5.16 -4.08
CA PHE A 138 17.32 -4.94 -2.95
C PHE A 138 16.88 -5.85 -1.81
N ILE A 139 17.83 -6.54 -1.18
CA ILE A 139 17.57 -7.41 -0.02
C ILE A 139 18.48 -6.99 1.13
N HIS A 140 17.88 -6.83 2.31
CA HIS A 140 18.58 -6.65 3.58
C HIS A 140 18.98 -8.02 4.13
N CYS A 141 20.24 -8.40 4.01
CA CYS A 141 20.71 -9.72 4.42
C CYS A 141 20.94 -9.81 5.94
N ALA A 142 21.06 -11.04 6.47
CA ALA A 142 21.36 -11.30 7.87
C ALA A 142 22.67 -10.65 8.37
N SER A 143 23.56 -10.25 7.46
CA SER A 143 24.77 -9.46 7.73
C SER A 143 24.50 -7.99 8.06
N ASN A 144 23.23 -7.57 8.15
CA ASN A 144 22.79 -6.19 8.36
C ASN A 144 23.31 -5.24 7.27
N LYS A 145 23.31 -5.74 6.03
CA LYS A 145 23.79 -5.05 4.83
C LYS A 145 22.79 -5.24 3.69
N TRP A 146 22.70 -4.23 2.84
CA TRP A 146 21.88 -4.26 1.64
C TRP A 146 22.69 -4.73 0.44
N TYR A 147 22.04 -5.54 -0.40
CA TYR A 147 22.58 -5.99 -1.67
C TYR A 147 21.55 -5.80 -2.77
N LYS A 148 22.01 -5.32 -3.93
CA LYS A 148 21.24 -5.26 -5.16
C LYS A 148 21.43 -6.58 -5.90
N PHE A 149 20.32 -7.23 -6.22
CA PHE A 149 20.25 -8.41 -7.07
C PHE A 149 19.68 -7.98 -8.41
N ASP A 150 20.48 -8.14 -9.46
CA ASP A 150 20.21 -7.68 -10.82
C ASP A 150 20.62 -8.82 -11.77
N ASP A 151 19.65 -9.69 -12.08
CA ASP A 151 19.86 -10.97 -12.75
C ASP A 151 20.98 -11.80 -12.07
N GLU A 152 22.04 -12.16 -12.78
CA GLU A 152 23.18 -12.88 -12.21
C GLU A 152 24.11 -12.03 -11.31
N LYS A 153 23.92 -10.71 -11.27
CA LYS A 153 24.82 -9.78 -10.55
C LYS A 153 24.31 -9.47 -9.16
N VAL A 154 25.23 -9.49 -8.20
CA VAL A 154 24.96 -9.16 -6.81
C VAL A 154 25.98 -8.14 -6.33
N ASP A 155 25.50 -6.93 -6.01
CA ASP A 155 26.34 -5.81 -5.61
C ASP A 155 25.96 -5.33 -4.20
N TYR A 156 26.97 -5.01 -3.39
CA TYR A 156 26.73 -4.32 -2.12
C TYR A 156 26.24 -2.88 -2.37
N VAL A 157 25.26 -2.44 -1.58
CA VAL A 157 24.73 -1.08 -1.64
C VAL A 157 24.53 -0.50 -0.26
N GLN A 158 24.67 0.81 -0.16
CA GLN A 158 24.39 1.56 1.06
C GLN A 158 22.87 1.70 1.25
N GLU A 159 22.40 1.61 2.50
CA GLU A 159 20.97 1.69 2.82
C GLU A 159 20.33 2.98 2.30
N TYR A 160 21.01 4.12 2.42
CA TYR A 160 20.46 5.40 1.95
C TYR A 160 20.18 5.41 0.44
N LEU A 161 20.92 4.63 -0.36
CA LEU A 161 20.65 4.47 -1.78
C LEU A 161 19.36 3.67 -1.96
N VAL A 162 19.20 2.57 -1.23
CA VAL A 162 17.97 1.76 -1.25
C VAL A 162 16.74 2.58 -0.84
N LEU A 163 16.86 3.44 0.17
CA LEU A 163 15.75 4.30 0.61
C LEU A 163 15.46 5.46 -0.36
N ALA A 164 16.48 5.90 -1.09
CA ALA A 164 16.34 6.87 -2.18
C ALA A 164 15.79 6.22 -3.46
N GLU A 165 15.81 4.89 -3.56
CA GLU A 165 15.22 4.20 -4.69
C GLU A 165 13.72 4.41 -4.71
N GLN A 166 13.27 4.81 -5.88
CA GLN A 166 11.87 5.03 -6.16
C GLN A 166 11.40 3.77 -6.86
N THR A 167 10.72 2.93 -6.08
CA THR A 167 9.99 1.75 -6.56
C THR A 167 9.07 2.07 -7.72
#